data_AF-A0A1Z4N585-F1
#
_entry.id   AF-A0A1Z4N585-F1
#
_cell.length_a   1.000
_cell.length_b   1.000
_cell.length_c   1.000
_cell.angle_alpha   90.00
_cell.angle_beta   90.00
_cell.angle_gamma   90.00
#
_symmetry.space_group_name_H-M   'P 1'
#
loop_
_entity.id
_entity.type
_entity.pdbx_description
1 polymer ?
#
loop_
_entity_poly.entity_id
_entity_poly.type
_entity_poly.pdbx_seq_one_letter_code
_entity_poly.pdbx_strand_id
1 'polypeptide(L)'
;MTISSTGKAVSPRQKRAKLKGESTVEVENNQGNSLNTDKVEQGTEKPVQNETPGTLAISGIRPIGASDLEVAEKLSIAGVRPVSTSTLEVVETYNAMGIRPIGANTFQVVESINLSGIRPVSSSSLVISESYSTFGNRPIASNEIDNSENLMGFLD
;
A
#
# COMPACT_ATOMS: atom_id res chain seq x y z
N MET A 1 50.63 -1.22 3.25
CA MET A 1 50.40 -1.36 4.70
C MET A 1 48.93 -1.63 4.92
N THR A 2 48.56 -2.91 5.08
CA THR A 2 47.21 -3.41 5.36
C THR A 2 46.95 -3.39 6.85
N ILE A 3 45.87 -2.76 7.30
CA ILE A 3 45.34 -2.92 8.66
C ILE A 3 43.84 -3.24 8.60
N SER A 4 43.52 -4.52 8.76
CA SER A 4 42.18 -5.02 9.05
C SER A 4 41.95 -4.94 10.57
N SER A 5 40.87 -4.29 11.00
CA SER A 5 40.38 -4.43 12.38
C SER A 5 38.95 -4.96 12.38
N THR A 6 38.82 -6.26 12.64
CA THR A 6 37.55 -6.93 12.93
C THR A 6 37.30 -6.84 14.43
N GLY A 7 36.45 -5.90 14.85
CA GLY A 7 35.99 -5.79 16.23
C GLY A 7 34.47 -5.71 16.28
N LYS A 8 33.80 -6.77 16.74
CA LYS A 8 32.36 -6.75 17.05
C LYS A 8 32.15 -5.88 18.29
N ALA A 9 31.45 -4.75 18.15
CA ALA A 9 31.03 -3.95 19.28
C ALA A 9 29.84 -4.62 19.99
N VAL A 10 30.08 -5.20 21.16
CA VAL A 10 29.05 -5.71 22.07
C VAL A 10 28.60 -4.55 22.96
N SER A 11 27.33 -4.15 22.87
CA SER A 11 26.76 -3.08 23.68
C SER A 11 26.69 -3.46 25.17
N PRO A 12 26.90 -2.53 26.11
CA PRO A 12 26.81 -2.86 27.52
C PRO A 12 25.34 -3.07 27.94
N ARG A 13 25.08 -4.26 28.45
CA ARG A 13 23.83 -4.70 29.10
C ARG A 13 23.45 -3.74 30.23
N GLN A 14 22.40 -2.95 30.04
CA GLN A 14 21.86 -2.06 31.07
C GLN A 14 21.42 -2.89 32.29
N LYS A 15 22.02 -2.63 33.47
CA LYS A 15 21.56 -3.20 34.74
C LYS A 15 20.23 -2.55 35.12
N ARG A 16 19.17 -3.36 35.27
CA ARG A 16 17.88 -2.91 35.81
C ARG A 16 18.03 -2.55 37.30
N ALA A 17 17.62 -1.35 37.67
CA ALA A 17 17.42 -0.97 39.07
C ALA A 17 16.20 -1.74 39.63
N LYS A 18 16.36 -2.38 40.79
CA LYS A 18 15.25 -3.04 41.50
C LYS A 18 14.45 -1.97 42.24
N LEU A 19 13.22 -1.70 41.81
CA LEU A 19 12.23 -1.00 42.63
C LEU A 19 11.61 -1.99 43.62
N LYS A 20 11.74 -1.70 44.91
CA LYS A 20 10.98 -2.33 45.99
C LYS A 20 9.55 -1.78 45.96
N GLY A 21 8.56 -2.66 46.01
CA GLY A 21 7.15 -2.30 46.24
C GLY A 21 6.21 -2.87 45.18
N GLU A 22 5.92 -4.17 45.26
CA GLU A 22 4.81 -4.79 44.55
C GLU A 22 3.50 -4.42 45.29
N SER A 23 2.72 -3.53 44.70
CA SER A 23 1.27 -3.48 44.87
C SER A 23 0.69 -3.95 43.54
N THR A 24 0.36 -5.22 43.46
CA THR A 24 -0.34 -5.83 42.33
C THR A 24 -1.78 -5.32 42.32
N VAL A 25 -2.08 -4.35 41.47
CA VAL A 25 -3.47 -4.07 41.07
C VAL A 25 -3.73 -4.89 39.82
N GLU A 26 -4.34 -6.05 40.03
CA GLU A 26 -4.87 -6.88 38.96
C GLU A 26 -6.01 -6.11 38.27
N VAL A 27 -5.84 -5.78 36.99
CA VAL A 27 -6.95 -5.31 36.16
C VAL A 27 -7.55 -6.54 35.50
N GLU A 28 -8.61 -7.07 36.11
CA GLU A 28 -9.38 -8.18 35.60
C GLU A 28 -10.04 -7.80 34.25
N ASN A 29 -9.57 -8.40 33.16
CA ASN A 29 -10.23 -8.33 31.86
C ASN A 29 -11.35 -9.37 31.82
N ASN A 30 -12.55 -8.98 32.26
CA ASN A 30 -13.75 -9.83 32.22
C ASN A 30 -14.38 -9.83 30.81
N GLN A 31 -13.65 -10.31 29.81
CA GLN A 31 -14.27 -10.79 28.57
C GLN A 31 -14.64 -12.26 28.76
N GLY A 32 -15.87 -12.45 29.23
CA GLY A 32 -16.51 -13.74 29.42
C GLY A 32 -16.45 -14.59 28.16
N ASN A 33 -15.83 -15.75 28.31
CA ASN A 33 -15.88 -16.89 27.41
C ASN A 33 -17.30 -17.48 27.46
N SER A 34 -18.22 -17.06 26.60
CA SER A 34 -19.49 -17.79 26.43
C SER A 34 -19.26 -18.93 25.45
N LEU A 35 -18.85 -20.07 26.00
CA LEU A 35 -18.98 -21.38 25.39
C LEU A 35 -20.46 -21.63 25.08
N ASN A 36 -20.87 -21.49 23.82
CA ASN A 36 -22.11 -22.09 23.37
C ASN A 36 -21.81 -23.55 23.01
N THR A 37 -21.96 -24.43 23.99
CA THR A 37 -22.20 -25.85 23.75
C THR A 37 -23.59 -26.00 23.18
N ASP A 38 -23.71 -26.17 21.88
CA ASP A 38 -24.86 -26.83 21.28
C ASP A 38 -24.36 -27.94 20.34
N LYS A 39 -25.07 -29.05 20.41
CA LYS A 39 -24.67 -30.40 20.04
C LYS A 39 -24.34 -30.54 18.54
N VAL A 40 -23.32 -31.36 18.27
CA VAL A 40 -22.98 -31.88 16.95
C VAL A 40 -24.05 -32.87 16.49
N GLU A 41 -24.74 -32.56 15.39
CA GLU A 41 -25.36 -33.55 14.52
C GLU A 41 -24.97 -33.26 13.05
N GLN A 42 -24.48 -34.31 12.37
CA GLN A 42 -24.01 -34.29 10.99
C GLN A 42 -25.17 -34.16 9.98
N GLY A 43 -24.98 -33.34 8.94
CA GLY A 43 -25.70 -33.54 7.68
C GLY A 43 -25.91 -32.30 6.80
N THR A 44 -25.42 -32.41 5.56
CA THR A 44 -25.79 -31.68 4.33
C THR A 44 -25.17 -30.30 4.05
N GLU A 45 -24.28 -30.29 3.06
CA GLU A 45 -23.82 -29.12 2.30
C GLU A 45 -25.01 -28.47 1.57
N LYS A 46 -25.30 -27.19 1.87
CA LYS A 46 -26.19 -26.31 1.09
C LYS A 46 -25.66 -24.86 1.10
N PRO A 47 -25.99 -24.09 0.05
CA PRO A 47 -25.05 -23.19 -0.61
C PRO A 47 -24.94 -21.81 0.07
N VAL A 48 -23.84 -21.12 -0.25
CA VAL A 48 -23.56 -19.70 0.02
C VAL A 48 -24.82 -18.87 -0.24
N GLN A 49 -25.44 -18.38 0.84
CA GLN A 49 -26.55 -17.43 0.77
C GLN A 49 -26.00 -16.03 1.02
N ASN A 50 -26.31 -15.15 0.07
CA ASN A 50 -25.90 -13.75 0.03
C ASN A 50 -26.24 -12.98 1.31
N GLU A 51 -25.22 -12.33 1.85
CA GLU A 51 -25.24 -10.98 2.43
C GLU A 51 -26.40 -10.61 3.38
N THR A 52 -26.42 -11.22 4.57
CA THR A 52 -26.97 -10.51 5.72
C THR A 52 -25.94 -9.48 6.20
N PRO A 53 -26.25 -8.17 6.25
CA PRO A 53 -25.34 -7.18 6.82
C PRO A 53 -25.04 -7.55 8.27
N GLY A 54 -23.76 -7.71 8.58
CA GLY A 54 -23.32 -8.01 9.94
C GLY A 54 -23.92 -7.00 10.92
N THR A 55 -24.32 -7.44 12.11
CA THR A 55 -24.81 -6.55 13.16
C THR A 55 -23.85 -6.60 14.34
N LEU A 56 -23.36 -5.44 14.80
CA LEU A 56 -22.50 -5.35 15.98
C LEU A 56 -23.36 -5.03 17.22
N ALA A 57 -23.34 -5.91 18.22
CA ALA A 57 -24.07 -5.75 19.48
C ALA A 57 -23.18 -5.12 20.58
N ILE A 58 -22.64 -3.93 20.33
CA ILE A 58 -21.80 -3.21 21.31
C ILE A 58 -22.62 -2.16 22.11
N SER A 59 -23.78 -1.73 21.58
CA SER A 59 -24.80 -0.91 22.27
C SER A 59 -26.05 -0.80 21.39
N GLY A 60 -26.86 -1.86 21.37
CA GLY A 60 -27.97 -2.01 20.41
C GLY A 60 -27.51 -2.57 19.06
N ILE A 61 -28.47 -2.91 18.21
CA ILE A 61 -28.22 -3.46 16.87
C ILE A 61 -27.86 -2.33 15.89
N ARG A 62 -26.59 -2.26 15.47
CA ARG A 62 -26.16 -1.35 14.40
C ARG A 62 -25.90 -2.15 13.11
N PRO A 63 -26.57 -1.82 11.99
CA PRO A 63 -26.30 -2.46 10.72
C PRO A 63 -24.91 -2.07 10.22
N ILE A 64 -24.14 -3.05 9.75
CA ILE A 64 -22.86 -2.84 9.06
C ILE A 64 -23.13 -2.90 7.56
N GLY A 65 -22.72 -1.87 6.82
CA GLY A 65 -22.75 -1.91 5.35
C GLY A 65 -21.73 -2.91 4.82
N ALA A 66 -22.11 -3.69 3.80
CA ALA A 66 -21.16 -4.52 3.07
C ALA A 66 -20.07 -3.63 2.42
N SER A 67 -18.85 -4.14 2.36
CA SER A 67 -17.72 -3.47 1.74
C SER A 67 -16.84 -4.49 1.05
N ASP A 68 -16.43 -4.18 -0.18
CA ASP A 68 -15.54 -5.02 -1.01
C ASP A 68 -14.05 -4.85 -0.63
N LEU A 69 -13.74 -4.14 0.46
CA LEU A 69 -12.37 -3.92 0.92
C LEU A 69 -11.79 -5.19 1.55
N GLU A 70 -10.78 -5.75 0.89
CA GLU A 70 -9.98 -6.83 1.44
C GLU A 70 -9.05 -6.31 2.55
N VAL A 71 -9.18 -6.90 3.75
CA VAL A 71 -8.34 -6.57 4.89
C VAL A 71 -7.18 -7.57 4.95
N ALA A 72 -5.96 -7.07 4.76
CA ALA A 72 -4.74 -7.87 4.86
C ALA A 72 -4.37 -8.13 6.32
N GLU A 73 -4.30 -7.07 7.12
CA GLU A 73 -3.80 -7.11 8.49
C GLU A 73 -4.57 -6.14 9.40
N LYS A 74 -4.37 -6.26 10.72
CA LYS A 74 -4.91 -5.34 11.71
C LYS A 74 -3.77 -4.82 12.59
N LEU A 75 -3.64 -3.50 12.67
CA LEU A 75 -2.64 -2.83 13.51
C LEU A 75 -3.29 -2.39 14.82
N SER A 76 -2.69 -2.75 15.95
CA SER A 76 -3.14 -2.34 17.29
C SER A 76 -2.36 -1.12 17.81
N ILE A 77 -2.42 -0.02 17.07
CA ILE A 77 -1.78 1.25 17.46
C ILE A 77 -2.89 2.28 17.65
N ALA A 78 -3.14 2.64 18.92
CA ALA A 78 -4.28 3.47 19.33
C ALA A 78 -5.65 2.88 18.88
N GLY A 79 -5.89 1.62 19.27
CA GLY A 79 -7.05 0.83 18.85
C GLY A 79 -6.73 -0.14 17.71
N VAL A 80 -7.71 -0.96 17.32
CA VAL A 80 -7.58 -1.91 16.20
C VAL A 80 -7.94 -1.21 14.89
N ARG A 81 -6.95 -1.01 14.02
CA ARG A 81 -7.10 -0.37 12.70
C ARG A 81 -6.88 -1.41 11.59
N PRO A 82 -7.85 -1.63 10.68
CA PRO A 82 -7.64 -2.52 9.54
C PRO A 82 -6.67 -1.90 8.53
N VAL A 83 -5.89 -2.75 7.88
CA VAL A 83 -4.99 -2.41 6.77
C VAL A 83 -5.51 -3.13 5.53
N SER A 84 -5.77 -2.38 4.46
CA SER A 84 -6.23 -2.95 3.19
C SER A 84 -5.08 -3.49 2.35
N THR A 85 -5.37 -4.42 1.44
CA THR A 85 -4.44 -4.81 0.39
C THR A 85 -4.21 -3.66 -0.60
N SER A 86 -3.07 -3.66 -1.29
CA SER A 86 -2.73 -2.70 -2.34
C SER A 86 -2.02 -3.42 -3.49
N THR A 87 -2.21 -2.95 -4.72
CA THR A 87 -1.54 -3.47 -5.93
C THR A 87 -0.17 -2.83 -6.19
N LEU A 88 0.30 -1.95 -5.29
CA LEU A 88 1.60 -1.29 -5.43
C LEU A 88 2.75 -2.28 -5.24
N GLU A 89 3.57 -2.44 -6.28
CA GLU A 89 4.82 -3.19 -6.20
C GLU A 89 5.93 -2.31 -5.62
N VAL A 90 6.52 -2.74 -4.51
CA VAL A 90 7.65 -2.06 -3.87
C VAL A 90 8.94 -2.78 -4.26
N VAL A 91 9.82 -2.08 -4.98
CA VAL A 91 11.08 -2.64 -5.50
C VAL A 91 12.21 -2.47 -4.49
N GLU A 92 12.25 -1.33 -3.81
CA GLU A 92 13.29 -1.01 -2.85
C GLU A 92 12.70 -0.18 -1.71
N THR A 93 13.44 -0.03 -0.61
CA THR A 93 13.06 0.80 0.52
C THR A 93 14.23 1.67 0.92
N TYR A 94 14.00 2.98 0.98
CA TYR A 94 15.00 3.95 1.39
C TYR A 94 14.79 4.35 2.85
N ASN A 95 15.86 4.28 3.65
CA ASN A 95 15.82 4.64 5.07
C ASN A 95 16.63 5.93 5.32
N ALA A 96 15.97 7.07 5.15
CA ALA A 96 16.46 8.35 5.64
C ALA A 96 15.34 9.07 6.38
N MET A 97 15.54 9.24 7.69
CA MET A 97 14.54 9.80 8.60
C MET A 97 13.21 9.00 8.60
N GLY A 98 13.32 7.67 8.49
CA GLY A 98 12.19 6.75 8.44
C GLY A 98 12.22 5.86 7.19
N ILE A 99 11.38 4.82 7.21
CA ILE A 99 11.23 3.84 6.14
C ILE A 99 10.34 4.43 5.05
N ARG A 100 10.88 4.59 3.84
CA ARG A 100 10.16 5.11 2.66
C ARG A 100 10.19 4.07 1.53
N PRO A 101 9.05 3.49 1.14
CA PRO A 101 9.03 2.54 0.03
C PRO A 101 9.28 3.24 -1.31
N ILE A 102 9.98 2.56 -2.21
CA ILE A 102 10.19 2.96 -3.61
C ILE A 102 9.35 2.01 -4.48
N GLY A 103 8.33 2.58 -5.15
CA GLY A 103 7.46 1.82 -6.04
C GLY A 103 8.12 1.52 -7.39
N ALA A 104 7.64 0.47 -8.06
CA ALA A 104 8.03 0.15 -9.43
C ALA A 104 7.59 1.26 -10.42
N ASN A 105 8.43 1.52 -11.43
CA ASN A 105 8.08 2.44 -12.50
C ASN A 105 7.14 1.80 -13.52
N THR A 106 6.19 2.57 -14.04
CA THR A 106 5.28 2.14 -15.12
C THR A 106 5.73 2.63 -16.50
N PHE A 107 6.85 3.36 -16.58
CA PHE A 107 7.41 3.94 -17.79
C PHE A 107 8.94 3.80 -17.81
N GLN A 108 9.53 3.89 -19.00
CA GLN A 108 10.98 3.76 -19.18
C GLN A 108 11.67 5.12 -19.11
N VAL A 109 12.57 5.27 -18.15
CA VAL A 109 13.48 6.43 -18.07
C VAL A 109 14.65 6.20 -19.02
N VAL A 110 14.90 7.15 -19.91
CA VAL A 110 15.97 7.08 -20.93
C VAL A 110 17.15 7.98 -20.56
N GLU A 111 16.87 9.12 -19.95
CA GLU A 111 17.89 10.11 -19.57
C GLU A 111 17.50 10.80 -18.25
N SER A 112 18.43 11.52 -17.64
CA SER A 112 18.15 12.43 -16.54
C SER A 112 18.91 13.73 -16.72
N ILE A 113 18.20 14.86 -16.59
CA ILE A 113 18.78 16.20 -16.73
C ILE A 113 18.95 16.85 -15.35
N ASN A 114 20.02 17.62 -15.15
CA ASN A 114 20.27 18.35 -13.92
C ASN A 114 19.94 19.84 -14.11
N LEU A 115 18.67 20.20 -13.88
CA LEU A 115 18.18 21.58 -13.93
C LEU A 115 17.38 21.85 -12.65
N SER A 116 18.06 22.42 -11.66
CA SER A 116 17.55 22.59 -10.29
C SER A 116 17.19 21.25 -9.63
N GLY A 117 18.13 20.30 -9.72
CA GLY A 117 17.95 18.92 -9.28
C GLY A 117 17.87 17.92 -10.43
N ILE A 118 17.89 16.64 -10.10
CA ILE A 118 17.82 15.53 -11.06
C ILE A 118 16.36 15.37 -11.50
N ARG A 119 16.10 15.53 -12.80
CA ARG A 119 14.78 15.36 -13.42
C ARG A 119 14.86 14.22 -14.43
N PRO A 120 14.09 13.12 -14.24
CA PRO A 120 14.09 12.02 -15.19
C PRO A 120 13.38 12.42 -16.48
N VAL A 121 13.88 11.91 -17.61
CA VAL A 121 13.27 12.02 -18.94
C VAL A 121 12.80 10.64 -19.36
N SER A 122 11.51 10.50 -19.62
CA SER A 122 10.87 9.25 -20.06
C SER A 122 10.87 9.13 -21.57
N SER A 123 10.91 7.90 -22.08
CA SER A 123 10.52 7.63 -23.47
C SER A 123 9.04 7.96 -23.68
N SER A 124 8.70 8.39 -24.90
CA SER A 124 7.32 8.56 -25.37
C SER A 124 7.15 7.85 -26.71
N SER A 125 5.96 7.32 -26.97
CA SER A 125 5.59 6.77 -28.28
C SER A 125 5.17 7.84 -29.29
N LEU A 126 5.13 9.12 -28.88
CA LEU A 126 4.70 10.22 -29.74
C LEU A 126 5.77 10.52 -30.81
N VAL A 127 5.37 10.44 -32.08
CA VAL A 127 6.21 10.81 -33.21
C VAL A 127 6.08 12.31 -33.47
N ILE A 128 7.20 13.02 -33.41
CA ILE A 128 7.28 14.46 -33.66
C ILE A 128 7.65 14.66 -35.14
N SER A 129 6.82 15.36 -35.90
CA SER A 129 7.07 15.65 -37.32
C SER A 129 7.89 16.93 -37.50
N GLU A 130 7.62 17.94 -36.68
CA GLU A 130 8.28 19.25 -36.76
C GLU A 130 8.45 19.86 -35.36
N SER A 131 9.40 20.78 -35.21
CA SER A 131 9.56 21.61 -34.02
C SER A 131 9.91 23.04 -34.41
N TYR A 132 9.11 23.99 -33.93
CA TYR A 132 9.35 25.42 -34.14
C TYR A 132 10.01 26.06 -32.91
N SER A 133 10.96 26.98 -33.10
CA SER A 133 11.82 27.52 -32.02
C SER A 133 11.55 28.99 -31.66
N THR A 134 10.63 29.70 -32.33
CA THR A 134 10.47 31.16 -32.12
C THR A 134 10.00 31.56 -30.72
N PHE A 135 9.41 30.63 -29.97
CA PHE A 135 9.00 30.82 -28.57
C PHE A 135 9.34 29.58 -27.73
N GLY A 136 10.58 29.09 -27.87
CA GLY A 136 11.03 27.82 -27.30
C GLY A 136 10.64 26.62 -28.17
N ASN A 137 11.07 25.42 -27.78
CA ASN A 137 10.86 24.19 -28.55
C ASN A 137 9.41 23.72 -28.41
N ARG A 138 8.60 23.92 -29.47
CA ARG A 138 7.21 23.46 -29.53
C ARG A 138 7.12 22.28 -30.50
N PRO A 139 7.01 21.03 -30.00
CA PRO A 139 6.87 19.86 -30.86
C PRO A 139 5.46 19.82 -31.48
N ILE A 140 5.39 19.46 -32.75
CA ILE A 140 4.16 19.29 -33.52
C ILE A 140 4.07 17.82 -33.95
N ALA A 141 2.90 17.21 -33.76
CA ALA A 141 2.62 15.86 -34.25
C ALA A 141 2.25 15.90 -35.73
N SER A 142 2.38 14.76 -36.42
CA SER A 142 1.91 14.65 -37.80
C SER A 142 0.40 14.87 -37.90
N ASN A 143 -0.03 15.59 -38.93
CA ASN A 143 -1.45 15.68 -39.32
C ASN A 143 -1.86 14.58 -40.31
N GLU A 144 -0.91 13.76 -40.76
CA GLU A 144 -1.21 12.60 -41.61
C GLU A 144 -1.98 11.56 -40.79
N ILE A 145 -3.19 11.23 -41.25
CA ILE A 145 -4.04 10.21 -40.65
C ILE A 145 -3.91 8.96 -41.52
N ASP A 146 -3.39 7.87 -40.93
CA ASP A 146 -3.12 6.62 -41.66
C ASP A 146 -4.36 5.97 -42.32
N ASN A 147 -5.59 6.37 -41.92
CA ASN A 147 -6.86 5.82 -42.43
C ASN A 147 -7.94 6.89 -42.62
N SER A 148 -7.65 7.96 -43.36
CA SER A 148 -8.62 9.03 -43.63
C SER A 148 -9.90 8.53 -44.33
N GLU A 149 -9.81 7.52 -45.20
CA GLU A 149 -10.96 6.90 -45.90
C GLU A 149 -11.99 6.28 -44.94
N ASN A 150 -11.54 5.60 -43.88
CA ASN A 150 -12.43 5.01 -42.88
C ASN A 150 -13.12 6.06 -41.99
N LEU A 151 -12.53 7.25 -41.87
CA LEU A 151 -13.04 8.33 -41.02
C LEU A 151 -14.05 9.23 -41.78
N MET A 152 -13.85 9.39 -43.09
CA MET A 152 -14.69 10.23 -43.97
C MET A 152 -16.01 9.55 -44.38
N GLY A 153 -16.14 8.24 -44.19
CA GLY A 153 -17.34 7.46 -44.52
C GLY A 153 -18.52 7.56 -43.54
N PHE A 154 -18.39 8.34 -42.46
CA PHE A 154 -19.45 8.56 -41.45
C PHE A 154 -20.12 9.94 -41.55
N LEU A 155 -19.84 10.70 -42.60
CA LEU A 155 -20.52 11.98 -42.89
C LEU A 155 -21.67 11.71 -43.88
N ASP A 156 -22.83 11.34 -43.34
CA ASP A 156 -24.13 11.37 -44.04
C ASP A 156 -24.96 12.55 -43.50
#